data_AF-A0A6P5ASE7-F1
#
_entry.id   AF-A0A6P5ASE7-F1
#
_cell.length_a   1.000
_cell.length_b   1.000
_cell.length_c   1.000
_cell.angle_alpha   90.00
_cell.angle_beta   90.00
_cell.angle_gamma   90.00
#
_symmetry.space_group_name_H-M   'P 1'
#
loop_
_entity.id
_entity.type
_entity.pdbx_description
1 polymer ?
#
loop_
_entity_poly.entity_id
_entity_poly.type
_entity_poly.pdbx_seq_one_letter_code
_entity_poly.pdbx_strand_id
1 'polypeptide(L)'
;MTPFLLLFVALATASPMKRQATSGLDANGDGLVSKDEVLSSMSLHEALVALDRDGDGFIYLPQIIELWGTGDKFYELNTDGDDHLTFREIENGMTLSDFYDQFDFNGDGTLDAAEAYQLNYIWDVLYNPAIDNPLDSNGDGRLSRLEVLSHITYDEVLLALDADGDRQLSATEVNVLTTDNNYLDEGEGAGFYTVWVIHLTNTGGSTDPVTG
;
A
#
# COMPACT_ATOMS: atom_id res chain seq x y z
N MET A 1 10.22 25.14 8.37
CA MET A 1 9.58 24.94 7.06
C MET A 1 8.54 23.86 7.29
N THR A 2 7.26 24.23 7.20
CA THR A 2 6.11 23.40 7.53
C THR A 2 5.95 22.30 6.48
N PRO A 3 5.81 21.01 6.86
CA PRO A 3 5.54 19.96 5.89
C PRO A 3 4.09 20.03 5.41
N PHE A 4 3.90 19.65 4.16
CA PHE A 4 2.63 19.62 3.44
C PHE A 4 1.66 18.64 4.11
N LEU A 5 0.76 19.20 4.91
CA LEU A 5 -0.47 18.59 5.40
C LEU A 5 -1.60 19.43 4.79
N LEU A 6 -2.36 18.86 3.84
CA LEU A 6 -3.75 19.18 3.44
C LEU A 6 -4.01 18.97 1.94
N LEU A 7 -4.72 17.88 1.61
CA LEU A 7 -5.74 17.74 0.55
C LEU A 7 -6.27 16.30 0.67
N PHE A 8 -7.51 15.93 1.02
CA PHE A 8 -8.82 16.59 0.98
C PHE A 8 -9.73 16.08 2.11
N VAL A 9 -10.64 16.94 2.57
CA VAL A 9 -11.82 16.58 3.37
C VAL A 9 -13.07 16.69 2.47
N ALA A 10 -13.87 15.61 2.49
CA ALA A 10 -15.31 15.49 2.17
C ALA A 10 -15.81 15.66 0.72
N LEU A 11 -16.48 14.61 0.20
CA LEU A 11 -17.93 14.64 0.02
C LEU A 11 -18.53 13.22 -0.15
N ALA A 12 -19.26 12.75 0.87
CA ALA A 12 -20.12 11.58 0.79
C ALA A 12 -21.46 11.95 0.14
N THR A 13 -21.74 11.49 -1.09
CA THR A 13 -23.11 11.32 -1.61
C THR A 13 -23.22 10.20 -2.65
N ALA A 14 -23.87 9.11 -2.25
CA ALA A 14 -24.81 8.26 -2.99
C ALA A 14 -24.35 7.47 -4.24
N SER A 15 -24.24 6.14 -4.09
CA SER A 15 -25.14 5.10 -4.66
C SER A 15 -24.46 3.72 -4.56
N PRO A 16 -25.20 2.59 -4.43
CA PRO A 16 -24.61 1.28 -4.25
C PRO A 16 -24.09 0.78 -5.59
N MET A 17 -22.92 1.25 -6.01
CA MET A 17 -22.09 0.48 -6.91
C MET A 17 -21.63 -0.71 -6.10
N LYS A 18 -21.94 -1.90 -6.60
CA LYS A 18 -21.39 -3.21 -6.23
C LYS A 18 -19.92 -3.02 -5.81
N ARG A 19 -19.67 -2.81 -4.52
CA ARG A 19 -18.35 -2.50 -3.96
C ARG A 19 -17.72 -3.83 -3.54
N GLN A 20 -16.42 -3.91 -3.83
CA GLN A 20 -15.51 -5.02 -3.56
C GLN A 20 -15.99 -6.37 -4.11
N ALA A 21 -15.28 -6.83 -5.15
CA ALA A 21 -15.10 -8.25 -5.32
C ALA A 21 -14.35 -8.74 -4.08
N THR A 22 -15.09 -9.21 -3.05
CA THR A 22 -14.63 -10.12 -1.99
C THR A 22 -13.13 -10.06 -1.72
N SER A 23 -12.66 -8.95 -1.16
CA SER A 23 -11.31 -8.88 -0.60
C SER A 23 -11.22 -9.96 0.47
N GLY A 24 -10.15 -10.77 0.47
CA GLY A 24 -10.11 -12.03 1.22
C GLY A 24 -10.39 -11.93 2.72
N LEU A 25 -10.18 -10.74 3.30
CA LEU A 25 -10.53 -10.40 4.67
C LEU A 25 -12.03 -10.17 4.91
N ASP A 26 -12.75 -9.57 3.97
CA ASP A 26 -14.21 -9.35 4.08
C ASP A 26 -14.96 -10.66 3.79
N ALA A 27 -14.87 -11.59 4.74
CA ALA A 27 -15.41 -12.93 4.62
C ALA A 27 -16.94 -12.94 4.55
N ASN A 28 -17.58 -11.94 5.17
CA ASN A 28 -19.03 -11.84 5.23
C ASN A 28 -19.65 -11.05 4.06
N GLY A 29 -18.84 -10.25 3.36
CA GLY A 29 -19.19 -9.52 2.13
C GLY A 29 -20.04 -8.28 2.37
N ASP A 30 -19.93 -7.64 3.54
CA ASP A 30 -20.67 -6.41 3.86
C ASP A 30 -19.92 -5.13 3.43
N GLY A 31 -18.71 -5.27 2.89
CA GLY A 31 -17.88 -4.17 2.41
C GLY A 31 -17.11 -3.47 3.51
N LEU A 32 -17.10 -4.02 4.74
CA LEU A 32 -16.29 -3.57 5.85
C LEU A 32 -15.41 -4.74 6.31
N VAL A 33 -14.23 -4.43 6.85
CA VAL A 33 -13.39 -5.45 7.48
C VAL A 33 -13.54 -5.33 8.98
N SER A 34 -14.01 -6.39 9.62
CA SER A 34 -14.14 -6.48 11.06
C SER A 34 -12.88 -7.07 11.71
N LYS A 35 -12.69 -6.76 12.99
CA LYS A 35 -11.61 -7.35 13.78
C LYS A 35 -11.70 -8.89 13.83
N ASP A 36 -12.90 -9.45 13.93
CA ASP A 36 -13.11 -10.90 13.98
C ASP A 36 -12.67 -11.59 12.67
N GLU A 37 -12.86 -10.92 11.54
CA GLU A 37 -12.40 -11.42 10.23
C GLU A 37 -10.87 -11.44 10.15
N VAL A 38 -10.20 -10.38 10.59
CA VAL A 38 -8.73 -10.29 10.61
C VAL A 38 -8.15 -11.36 11.54
N LEU A 39 -8.64 -11.45 12.79
CA LEU A 39 -8.20 -12.42 13.78
C LEU A 39 -8.44 -13.88 13.37
N SER A 40 -9.46 -14.12 12.52
CA SER A 40 -9.75 -15.46 11.99
C SER A 40 -8.88 -15.82 10.78
N SER A 41 -8.32 -14.82 10.10
CA SER A 41 -7.58 -14.99 8.86
C SER A 41 -6.08 -15.16 9.06
N MET A 42 -5.46 -14.42 9.98
CA MET A 42 -4.01 -14.36 10.15
C MET A 42 -3.62 -14.13 11.61
N SER A 43 -2.35 -14.32 11.91
CA SER A 43 -1.69 -13.94 13.16
C SER A 43 -0.86 -12.67 13.01
N LEU A 44 -0.53 -12.01 14.13
CA LEU A 44 0.41 -10.87 14.11
C LEU A 44 1.74 -11.26 13.49
N HIS A 45 2.25 -12.46 13.80
CA HIS A 45 3.51 -12.94 13.23
C HIS A 45 3.47 -13.02 11.71
N GLU A 46 2.40 -13.58 11.14
CA GLU A 46 2.22 -13.65 9.68
C GLU A 46 2.13 -12.26 9.07
N ALA A 47 1.42 -11.32 9.72
CA ALA A 47 1.37 -9.93 9.26
C ALA A 47 2.76 -9.28 9.24
N LEU A 48 3.60 -9.53 10.25
CA LEU A 48 4.97 -8.99 10.30
C LEU A 48 5.87 -9.60 9.22
N VAL A 49 5.74 -10.90 8.95
CA VAL A 49 6.46 -11.57 7.85
C VAL A 49 6.07 -10.96 6.50
N ALA A 50 4.80 -10.61 6.30
CA ALA A 50 4.35 -9.96 5.07
C ALA A 50 4.86 -8.52 4.92
N LEU A 51 5.11 -7.83 6.03
CA LEU A 51 5.67 -6.47 6.06
C LEU A 51 7.20 -6.44 5.88
N ASP A 52 7.90 -7.49 6.31
CA ASP A 52 9.35 -7.68 6.15
C ASP A 52 9.70 -8.12 4.72
N ARG A 53 9.62 -7.16 3.79
CA ARG A 53 9.78 -7.40 2.35
C ARG A 53 11.18 -7.86 1.95
N ASP A 54 12.21 -7.32 2.59
CA ASP A 54 13.60 -7.67 2.33
C ASP A 54 14.05 -8.90 3.13
N GLY A 55 13.21 -9.38 4.05
CA GLY A 55 13.39 -10.64 4.76
C GLY A 55 14.58 -10.61 5.70
N ASP A 56 14.94 -9.41 6.18
CA ASP A 56 16.07 -9.21 7.08
C ASP A 56 15.68 -9.39 8.56
N GLY A 57 14.38 -9.54 8.84
CA GLY A 57 13.81 -9.76 10.16
C GLY A 57 13.62 -8.48 10.97
N PHE A 58 13.76 -7.32 10.34
CA PHE A 58 13.74 -6.01 10.99
C PHE A 58 12.73 -5.07 10.35
N ILE A 59 12.11 -4.23 11.18
CA ILE A 59 11.21 -3.16 10.73
C ILE A 59 11.79 -1.82 11.18
N TYR A 60 12.09 -0.95 10.23
CA TYR A 60 12.69 0.36 10.44
C TYR A 60 11.63 1.46 10.59
N LEU A 61 12.01 2.57 11.22
CA LEU A 61 11.15 3.73 11.41
C LEU A 61 10.42 4.21 10.14
N PRO A 62 11.05 4.29 8.95
CA PRO A 62 10.35 4.67 7.73
C PRO A 62 9.20 3.72 7.37
N GLN A 63 9.36 2.41 7.57
CA GLN A 63 8.31 1.42 7.29
C GLN A 63 7.13 1.56 8.27
N ILE A 64 7.38 1.90 9.55
CA ILE A 64 6.31 2.19 10.52
C ILE A 64 5.55 3.47 10.15
N ILE A 65 6.27 4.53 9.74
CA ILE A 65 5.64 5.78 9.28
C ILE A 65 4.81 5.53 8.02
N GLU A 66 5.27 4.66 7.12
CA GLU A 66 4.51 4.27 5.93
C GLU A 66 3.24 3.50 6.31
N LEU A 67 3.32 2.60 7.30
CA LEU A 67 2.20 1.76 7.73
C LEU A 67 1.10 2.56 8.45
N TRP A 68 1.46 3.45 9.38
CA TRP A 68 0.50 4.15 10.27
C TRP A 68 0.51 5.67 10.12
N GLY A 69 1.28 6.22 9.18
CA GLY A 69 1.42 7.66 8.97
C GLY A 69 2.26 8.39 10.04
N THR A 70 2.66 7.71 11.11
CA THR A 70 3.39 8.28 12.25
C THR A 70 4.44 7.32 12.80
N GLY A 71 5.47 7.86 13.45
CA GLY A 71 6.57 7.08 14.02
C GLY A 71 6.40 6.75 15.52
N ASP A 72 5.30 7.18 16.15
CA ASP A 72 5.15 7.09 17.62
C ASP A 72 5.22 5.63 18.10
N LYS A 73 4.58 4.72 17.36
CA LYS A 73 4.63 3.28 17.66
C LYS A 73 6.01 2.67 17.53
N PHE A 74 6.86 3.20 16.66
CA PHE A 74 8.24 2.71 16.57
C PHE A 74 8.97 2.91 17.89
N TYR A 75 8.87 4.11 18.46
CA TYR A 75 9.53 4.43 19.74
C TYR A 75 8.90 3.73 20.94
N GLU A 76 7.59 3.44 20.88
CA GLU A 76 6.91 2.67 21.93
C GLU A 76 7.35 1.20 21.96
N LEU A 77 7.57 0.60 20.79
CA LEU A 77 7.90 -0.82 20.64
C LEU A 77 9.41 -1.10 20.71
N ASN A 78 10.25 -0.10 20.42
CA ASN A 78 11.70 -0.22 20.42
C ASN A 78 12.24 -0.21 21.85
N THR A 79 12.33 -1.39 22.45
CA THR A 79 12.59 -1.54 23.88
C THR A 79 14.06 -1.53 24.24
N ASP A 80 14.92 -2.00 23.34
CA ASP A 80 16.37 -2.00 23.55
C ASP A 80 17.07 -0.76 22.98
N GLY A 81 16.34 0.04 22.19
CA GLY A 81 16.79 1.32 21.66
C GLY A 81 17.75 1.17 20.48
N ASP A 82 17.77 0.04 19.80
CA ASP A 82 18.46 -0.10 18.52
C ASP A 82 17.60 0.44 17.37
N ASP A 83 18.18 0.98 16.30
CA ASP A 83 17.43 1.79 15.31
C ASP A 83 16.47 0.96 14.41
N HIS A 84 15.97 -0.17 14.89
CA HIS A 84 15.01 -1.05 14.23
C HIS A 84 14.06 -1.70 15.26
N LEU A 85 13.08 -2.45 14.77
CA LEU A 85 12.22 -3.31 15.57
C LEU A 85 12.44 -4.75 15.15
N THR A 86 12.63 -5.62 16.12
CA THR A 86 12.51 -7.07 15.88
C THR A 86 11.05 -7.50 15.98
N PHE A 87 10.69 -8.62 15.32
CA PHE A 87 9.34 -9.18 15.48
C PHE A 87 8.98 -9.45 16.93
N ARG A 88 9.97 -9.85 17.74
CA ARG A 88 9.78 -10.12 19.16
C ARG A 88 9.38 -8.86 19.93
N GLU A 89 9.96 -7.72 19.61
CA GLU A 89 9.61 -6.45 20.26
C GLU A 89 8.18 -6.04 19.94
N ILE A 90 7.80 -6.17 18.68
CA ILE A 90 6.43 -5.89 18.24
C ILE A 90 5.44 -6.85 18.93
N GLU A 91 5.70 -8.16 18.87
CA GLU A 91 4.84 -9.20 19.49
C GLU A 91 4.75 -9.09 21.01
N ASN A 92 5.78 -8.56 21.68
CA ASN A 92 5.73 -8.30 23.12
C ASN A 92 5.00 -7.00 23.46
N GLY A 93 5.05 -6.01 22.57
CA GLY A 93 4.48 -4.68 22.79
C GLY A 93 3.06 -4.52 22.30
N MET A 94 2.58 -5.39 21.41
CA MET A 94 1.22 -5.32 20.88
C MET A 94 0.66 -6.67 20.43
N THR A 95 -0.67 -6.76 20.37
CA THR A 95 -1.40 -7.90 19.81
C THR A 95 -1.89 -7.61 18.40
N LEU A 96 -2.37 -8.64 17.67
CA LEU A 96 -3.04 -8.42 16.38
C LEU A 96 -4.30 -7.53 16.51
N SER A 97 -4.98 -7.56 17.66
CA SER A 97 -6.09 -6.63 17.92
C SER A 97 -5.60 -5.19 18.00
N ASP A 98 -4.51 -4.93 18.72
CA ASP A 98 -3.94 -3.58 18.83
C ASP A 98 -3.42 -3.09 17.48
N PHE A 99 -2.89 -4.02 16.67
CA PHE A 99 -2.42 -3.77 15.31
C PHE A 99 -3.57 -3.34 14.40
N TYR A 100 -4.69 -4.06 14.45
CA TYR A 100 -5.94 -3.67 13.79
C TYR A 100 -6.41 -2.28 14.23
N ASP A 101 -6.39 -1.99 15.53
CA ASP A 101 -6.87 -0.72 16.09
C ASP A 101 -6.04 0.49 15.63
N GLN A 102 -4.84 0.29 15.08
CA GLN A 102 -4.07 1.38 14.47
C GLN A 102 -4.61 1.83 13.11
N PHE A 103 -5.42 0.99 12.45
CA PHE A 103 -6.03 1.30 11.15
C PHE A 103 -7.45 1.85 11.27
N ASP A 104 -8.13 1.63 12.41
CA ASP A 104 -9.46 2.19 12.71
C ASP A 104 -9.34 3.67 13.12
N PHE A 105 -9.06 4.53 12.14
CA PHE A 105 -8.82 5.96 12.38
C PHE A 105 -10.06 6.68 12.89
N ASN A 106 -11.24 6.24 12.45
CA ASN A 106 -12.50 6.86 12.81
C ASN A 106 -13.08 6.32 14.15
N GLY A 107 -12.60 5.16 14.60
CA GLY A 107 -12.95 4.52 15.87
C GLY A 107 -14.35 3.91 15.90
N ASP A 108 -14.90 3.51 14.76
CA ASP A 108 -16.23 2.92 14.64
C ASP A 108 -16.26 1.39 14.85
N GLY A 109 -15.07 0.79 14.99
CA GLY A 109 -14.89 -0.64 15.27
C GLY A 109 -14.82 -1.51 14.01
N THR A 110 -14.96 -0.92 12.82
CA THR A 110 -14.81 -1.56 11.52
C THR A 110 -13.83 -0.78 10.66
N LEU A 111 -13.19 -1.43 9.69
CA LEU A 111 -12.36 -0.74 8.72
C LEU A 111 -13.14 -0.60 7.42
N ASP A 112 -13.28 0.63 6.94
CA ASP A 112 -13.72 0.86 5.58
C ASP A 112 -12.63 0.50 4.54
N ALA A 113 -12.90 0.71 3.26
CA ALA A 113 -11.95 0.36 2.20
C ALA A 113 -10.58 1.07 2.35
N ALA A 114 -10.58 2.34 2.77
CA ALA A 114 -9.36 3.11 2.94
C ALA A 114 -8.59 2.68 4.19
N GLU A 115 -9.29 2.40 5.28
CA GLU A 115 -8.72 1.91 6.54
C GLU A 115 -8.18 0.48 6.40
N ALA A 116 -8.91 -0.40 5.72
CA ALA A 116 -8.57 -1.82 5.54
C ALA A 116 -7.46 -2.08 4.53
N TYR A 117 -7.06 -1.06 3.76
CA TYR A 117 -6.16 -1.20 2.62
C TYR A 117 -4.84 -1.94 2.97
N GLN A 118 -4.16 -1.53 4.04
CA GLN A 118 -2.91 -2.16 4.46
C GLN A 118 -3.10 -3.61 4.94
N LEU A 119 -4.22 -3.90 5.60
CA LEU A 119 -4.51 -5.27 6.04
C LEU A 119 -4.85 -6.19 4.86
N ASN A 120 -5.56 -5.68 3.86
CA ASN A 120 -5.82 -6.44 2.63
C ASN A 120 -4.52 -6.74 1.90
N TYR A 121 -3.63 -5.76 1.76
CA TYR A 121 -2.29 -5.98 1.20
C TYR A 121 -1.53 -7.09 1.95
N ILE A 122 -1.52 -7.06 3.28
CA ILE A 122 -0.89 -8.10 4.10
C ILE A 122 -1.53 -9.47 3.85
N TRP A 123 -2.86 -9.54 3.79
CA TRP A 123 -3.59 -10.77 3.53
C TRP A 123 -3.23 -11.34 2.15
N ASP A 124 -3.17 -10.50 1.13
CA ASP A 124 -2.84 -10.92 -0.22
C ASP A 124 -1.40 -11.45 -0.33
N VAL A 125 -0.42 -10.79 0.31
CA VAL A 125 0.96 -11.29 0.39
C VAL A 125 1.02 -12.69 1.02
N LEU A 126 0.17 -12.97 2.01
CA LEU A 126 0.12 -14.26 2.70
C LEU A 126 -0.62 -15.36 1.93
N TYR A 127 -1.75 -15.03 1.31
CA TYR A 127 -2.71 -16.01 0.79
C TYR A 127 -2.86 -15.99 -0.73
N ASN A 128 -2.34 -14.98 -1.42
CA ASN A 128 -2.31 -14.86 -2.87
C ASN A 128 -0.88 -14.68 -3.43
N PRO A 129 0.07 -15.60 -3.18
CA PRO A 129 1.44 -15.50 -3.68
C PRO A 129 1.57 -15.69 -5.20
N ALA A 130 0.44 -15.75 -5.93
CA ALA A 130 0.35 -16.21 -7.31
C ALA A 130 0.25 -15.08 -8.33
N ILE A 131 0.79 -13.89 -8.02
CA ILE A 131 0.89 -12.83 -9.00
C ILE A 131 2.35 -12.65 -9.40
N ASP A 132 2.66 -13.05 -10.63
CA ASP A 132 3.96 -12.86 -11.31
C ASP A 132 4.16 -11.39 -11.73
N ASN A 133 3.31 -10.49 -11.22
CA ASN A 133 3.33 -9.06 -11.48
C ASN A 133 3.96 -8.34 -10.29
N PRO A 134 5.16 -7.75 -10.45
CA PRO A 134 5.77 -7.01 -9.36
C PRO A 134 4.92 -5.81 -8.93
N LEU A 135 4.09 -5.22 -9.81
CA LEU A 135 3.37 -3.99 -9.47
C LEU A 135 1.94 -4.19 -8.98
N ASP A 136 1.30 -5.29 -9.34
CA ASP A 136 0.00 -5.71 -8.80
C ASP A 136 0.27 -6.94 -7.94
N SER A 137 1.06 -6.76 -6.88
CA SER A 137 1.55 -7.87 -6.06
C SER A 137 0.40 -8.57 -5.35
N ASN A 138 -0.71 -7.86 -5.10
CA ASN A 138 -1.89 -8.41 -4.47
C ASN A 138 -2.91 -9.02 -5.46
N GLY A 139 -2.80 -8.70 -6.76
CA GLY A 139 -3.60 -9.30 -7.82
C GLY A 139 -5.01 -8.79 -7.88
N ASP A 140 -5.28 -7.63 -7.30
CA ASP A 140 -6.61 -7.04 -7.25
C ASP A 140 -6.99 -6.34 -8.57
N GLY A 141 -6.07 -6.32 -9.54
CA GLY A 141 -6.26 -5.67 -10.83
C GLY A 141 -6.22 -4.15 -10.73
N ARG A 142 -5.60 -3.60 -9.69
CA ARG A 142 -5.30 -2.20 -9.48
C ARG A 142 -3.84 -2.08 -9.05
N LEU A 143 -3.25 -0.92 -9.33
CA LEU A 143 -1.97 -0.58 -8.73
C LEU A 143 -2.23 0.30 -7.53
N SER A 144 -1.60 -0.03 -6.43
CA SER A 144 -1.65 0.80 -5.26
C SER A 144 -0.32 1.49 -4.99
N ARG A 145 -0.36 2.62 -4.26
CA ARG A 145 0.85 3.42 -3.99
C ARG A 145 1.96 2.59 -3.37
N LEU A 146 1.60 1.69 -2.47
CA LEU A 146 2.53 0.84 -1.75
C LEU A 146 3.24 -0.14 -2.68
N GLU A 147 2.52 -0.74 -3.63
CA GLU A 147 3.09 -1.67 -4.62
C GLU A 147 3.97 -0.97 -5.65
N VAL A 148 3.59 0.26 -6.04
CA VAL A 148 4.44 1.08 -6.92
C VAL A 148 5.73 1.48 -6.21
N LEU A 149 5.66 1.92 -4.96
CA LEU A 149 6.84 2.33 -4.19
C LEU A 149 7.75 1.15 -3.82
N SER A 150 7.20 -0.07 -3.68
CA SER A 150 8.01 -1.25 -3.37
C SER A 150 8.79 -1.79 -4.57
N HIS A 151 8.36 -1.48 -5.80
CA HIS A 151 8.95 -2.05 -7.01
C HIS A 151 9.50 -1.04 -8.02
N ILE A 152 9.22 0.26 -7.88
CA ILE A 152 9.78 1.32 -8.72
C ILE A 152 10.49 2.35 -7.85
N THR A 153 11.78 2.53 -8.10
CA THR A 153 12.58 3.58 -7.45
C THR A 153 12.27 4.96 -8.02
N TYR A 154 12.54 6.00 -7.23
CA TYR A 154 12.39 7.38 -7.70
C TYR A 154 13.19 7.67 -8.98
N ASP A 155 14.39 7.11 -9.09
CA ASP A 155 15.23 7.26 -10.28
C ASP A 155 14.61 6.60 -11.51
N GLU A 156 13.96 5.44 -11.35
CA GLU A 156 13.24 4.76 -12.43
C GLU A 156 11.99 5.53 -12.87
N VAL A 157 11.28 6.16 -11.93
CA VAL A 157 10.17 7.08 -12.26
C VAL A 157 10.66 8.26 -13.08
N LEU A 158 11.78 8.89 -12.68
CA LEU A 158 12.34 10.01 -13.42
C LEU A 158 12.81 9.62 -14.82
N LEU A 159 13.49 8.47 -14.95
CA LEU A 159 13.92 7.93 -16.24
C LEU A 159 12.75 7.58 -17.16
N ALA A 160 11.63 7.15 -16.59
CA ALA A 160 10.44 6.83 -17.36
C ALA A 160 9.63 8.07 -17.74
N LEU A 161 9.69 9.15 -16.96
CA LEU A 161 9.02 10.41 -17.32
C LEU A 161 9.83 11.22 -18.35
N ASP A 162 11.16 11.12 -18.34
CA ASP A 162 12.07 11.74 -19.31
C ASP A 162 12.01 11.01 -20.67
N ALA A 163 10.92 11.21 -21.40
CA ALA A 163 10.62 10.51 -22.63
C ALA A 163 11.53 10.94 -23.78
N ASP A 164 12.06 12.17 -23.74
CA ASP A 164 13.01 12.68 -24.75
C ASP A 164 14.49 12.50 -24.37
N GLY A 165 14.77 12.07 -23.14
CA GLY A 165 16.11 11.70 -22.66
C GLY A 165 17.02 12.90 -22.41
N ASP A 166 16.45 14.10 -22.26
CA ASP A 166 17.19 15.34 -22.05
C ASP A 166 17.53 15.59 -20.57
N ARG A 167 17.11 14.69 -19.68
CA ARG A 167 17.29 14.71 -18.22
C ARG A 167 16.59 15.87 -17.52
N GLN A 168 15.59 16.45 -18.17
CA GLN A 168 14.69 17.43 -17.60
C GLN A 168 13.26 16.93 -17.76
N LEU A 169 12.39 17.30 -16.81
CA LEU A 169 10.97 16.98 -16.94
C LEU A 169 10.22 18.18 -17.49
N SER A 170 9.73 18.05 -18.71
CA SER A 170 8.82 19.00 -19.31
C SER A 170 7.42 18.90 -18.70
N ALA A 171 6.63 19.97 -18.83
CA ALA A 171 5.23 19.96 -18.36
C ALA A 171 4.37 18.88 -19.04
N THR A 172 4.74 18.48 -20.27
CA THR A 172 4.06 17.41 -21.00
C THR A 172 4.34 16.04 -20.38
N GLU A 173 5.60 15.81 -20.00
CA GLU A 173 6.04 14.57 -19.36
C GLU A 173 5.44 14.42 -17.96
N VAL A 174 5.37 15.50 -17.18
CA VAL A 174 4.73 15.48 -15.86
C VAL A 174 3.20 15.33 -15.96
N ASN A 175 2.56 15.80 -17.03
CA ASN A 175 1.10 15.65 -17.21
C ASN A 175 0.66 14.20 -17.39
N VAL A 176 1.58 13.30 -17.76
CA VAL A 176 1.32 11.87 -17.71
C VAL A 176 0.90 11.43 -16.30
N LEU A 177 1.44 12.08 -15.26
CA LEU A 177 1.12 11.77 -13.86
C LEU A 177 -0.31 12.12 -13.46
N THR A 178 -0.96 13.04 -14.17
CA THR A 178 -2.25 13.62 -13.78
C THR A 178 -3.42 13.14 -14.64
N THR A 179 -3.16 12.22 -15.59
CA THR A 179 -4.19 11.71 -16.50
C THR A 179 -4.88 10.49 -15.88
N ASP A 180 -6.20 10.54 -15.71
CA ASP A 180 -6.99 9.43 -15.14
C ASP A 180 -7.29 8.34 -16.17
N ASN A 181 -6.88 7.10 -15.86
CA ASN A 181 -7.10 5.91 -16.69
C ASN A 181 -7.87 4.79 -15.95
N ASN A 182 -8.51 5.09 -14.80
CA ASN A 182 -9.31 4.15 -13.98
C ASN A 182 -8.58 2.88 -13.46
N TYR A 183 -7.25 2.79 -13.58
CA TYR A 183 -6.45 1.65 -13.11
C TYR A 183 -5.99 1.76 -11.64
N LEU A 184 -6.10 2.93 -11.02
CA LEU A 184 -5.80 3.13 -9.60
C LEU A 184 -7.10 3.15 -8.78
N ASP A 185 -7.02 2.80 -7.51
CA ASP A 185 -8.14 2.99 -6.59
C ASP A 185 -8.33 4.48 -6.22
N GLU A 186 -9.56 4.86 -5.91
CA GLU A 186 -9.95 6.14 -5.29
C GLU A 186 -9.47 7.48 -5.92
N GLY A 187 -9.14 7.51 -7.22
CA GLY A 187 -8.88 8.76 -7.94
C GLY A 187 -7.48 9.35 -7.71
N GLU A 188 -6.49 8.50 -7.41
CA GLU A 188 -5.10 8.91 -7.17
C GLU A 188 -4.32 9.40 -8.40
N GLY A 189 -4.95 9.51 -9.59
CA GLY A 189 -4.30 9.95 -10.82
C GLY A 189 -3.41 8.86 -11.42
N ALA A 190 -3.79 8.33 -12.59
CA ALA A 190 -3.20 7.12 -13.19
C ALA A 190 -1.78 7.27 -13.78
N GLY A 191 -1.00 8.19 -13.21
CA GLY A 191 0.36 8.48 -13.56
C GLY A 191 1.32 7.32 -13.50
N PHE A 192 1.23 6.54 -12.43
CA PHE A 192 2.18 5.48 -12.12
C PHE A 192 2.10 4.29 -13.09
N TYR A 193 0.90 3.90 -13.51
CA TYR A 193 0.71 2.91 -14.58
C TYR A 193 1.40 3.38 -15.87
N THR A 194 1.22 4.64 -16.24
CA THR A 194 1.78 5.17 -17.48
C THR A 194 3.30 5.29 -17.41
N VAL A 195 3.84 5.69 -16.26
CA VAL A 195 5.28 5.66 -15.95
C VAL A 195 5.85 4.27 -16.14
N TRP A 196 5.21 3.23 -15.60
CA TRP A 196 5.68 1.86 -15.78
C TRP A 196 5.66 1.42 -17.25
N VAL A 197 4.60 1.71 -17.99
CA VAL A 197 4.51 1.38 -19.42
C VAL A 197 5.64 2.05 -20.21
N ILE A 198 5.98 3.31 -19.88
CA ILE A 198 7.12 4.00 -20.51
C ILE A 198 8.44 3.35 -20.08
N HIS A 199 8.60 3.03 -18.80
CA HIS A 199 9.77 2.30 -18.30
C HIS A 199 10.00 1.01 -19.07
N LEU A 200 8.99 0.13 -19.17
CA LEU A 200 9.06 -1.12 -19.92
C LEU A 200 9.37 -0.90 -21.39
N THR A 201 8.77 0.12 -22.01
CA THR A 201 9.05 0.48 -23.41
C THR A 201 10.52 0.87 -23.58
N ASN A 202 11.09 1.58 -22.61
CA ASN A 202 12.48 2.02 -22.61
C ASN A 202 13.47 0.89 -22.27
N THR A 203 13.07 -0.08 -21.45
CA THR A 203 13.92 -1.20 -20.98
C THR A 203 13.69 -2.51 -21.74
N GLY A 204 12.69 -2.58 -22.62
CA GLY A 204 12.38 -3.74 -23.47
C GLY A 204 11.50 -4.82 -22.82
N GLY A 205 10.78 -4.50 -21.76
CA GLY A 205 9.80 -5.40 -21.13
C GLY A 205 8.41 -5.34 -21.78
N SER A 206 7.54 -6.31 -21.53
CA SER A 206 6.28 -6.50 -22.29
C SER A 206 5.05 -6.89 -21.45
N THR A 207 5.15 -6.99 -20.12
CA THR A 207 4.04 -7.43 -19.26
C THR A 207 3.20 -6.25 -18.80
N ASP A 208 1.88 -6.39 -18.84
CA ASP A 208 0.98 -5.35 -18.35
C ASP A 208 1.02 -5.36 -16.80
N PRO A 209 1.28 -4.22 -16.14
CA PRO A 209 1.47 -4.17 -14.69
C PRO A 209 0.21 -4.46 -13.87
N VAL A 210 -0.95 -4.57 -14.51
CA VAL A 210 -2.24 -4.83 -13.85
C VAL A 210 -2.82 -6.19 -14.26
N THR A 211 -2.56 -6.64 -15.49
CA THR A 211 -3.23 -7.85 -16.02
C THR A 211 -2.30 -9.02 -16.32
N GLY A 212 -0.98 -8.84 -16.21
CA GLY A 212 0.03 -9.87 -16.49
C GLY A 212 0.31 -10.03 -17.97
#